data_AF-A0A2V8BS64-F1
#
_entry.id   AF-A0A2V8BS64-F1
#
_cell.length_a   1.000
_cell.length_b   1.000
_cell.length_c   1.000
_cell.angle_alpha   90.00
_cell.angle_beta   90.00
_cell.angle_gamma   90.00
#
_symmetry.space_group_name_H-M   'P 1'
#
loop_
_entity.id
_entity.type
_entity.pdbx_description
1 polymer ?
#
loop_
_entity_poly.entity_id
_entity_poly.type
_entity_poly.pdbx_seq_one_letter_code
_entity_poly.pdbx_strand_id
1 'polypeptide(L)'
;MTHKALMSTLMLVVMTVVMVGAQTYAPIVAMSITLPDGQTKELTAPESGLATLTLKDGTAFGFRPTIQDDRPWSKVTVAVFKMPTATQATQLLGEVDVKTGATAVPSKTTPIFKIAVTKVLPPAVATPTS
;
A
#
# COMPACT_ATOMS: atom_id res chain seq x y z
N MET A 1 -51.59 -0.86 -36.10
CA MET A 1 -51.81 0.31 -35.23
C MET A 1 -51.16 0.03 -33.88
N THR A 2 -50.19 0.89 -33.57
CA THR A 2 -49.41 1.08 -32.34
C THR A 2 -50.17 0.90 -31.02
N HIS A 3 -49.58 0.20 -30.05
CA HIS A 3 -49.43 0.61 -28.63
C HIS A 3 -48.27 -0.21 -28.02
N LYS A 4 -47.06 0.35 -28.05
CA LYS A 4 -46.33 0.97 -26.92
C LYS A 4 -46.00 -0.01 -25.79
N ALA A 5 -44.78 -0.54 -25.86
CA ALA A 5 -44.03 -1.07 -24.74
C ALA A 5 -43.83 0.03 -23.67
N LEU A 6 -44.05 -0.32 -22.40
CA LEU A 6 -43.68 0.49 -21.24
C LEU A 6 -43.22 -0.50 -20.15
N MET A 7 -41.91 -0.75 -20.06
CA MET A 7 -41.05 -0.19 -19.01
C MET A 7 -41.66 -0.34 -17.60
N SER A 8 -41.19 -1.33 -16.84
CA SER A 8 -41.06 -1.15 -15.39
C SER A 8 -39.77 -1.81 -14.92
N THR A 9 -38.93 -0.94 -14.37
CA THR A 9 -37.50 -1.07 -14.15
C THR A 9 -37.22 -1.95 -12.93
N LEU A 10 -36.54 -3.07 -13.12
CA LEU A 10 -36.00 -3.89 -12.03
C LEU A 10 -34.78 -3.17 -11.44
N MET A 11 -35.00 -2.33 -10.44
CA MET A 11 -33.93 -1.62 -9.72
C MET A 11 -33.23 -2.59 -8.76
N LEU A 12 -32.23 -3.32 -9.26
CA LEU A 12 -31.33 -4.12 -8.44
C LEU A 12 -30.35 -3.17 -7.72
N VAL A 13 -30.64 -2.86 -6.45
CA VAL A 13 -29.71 -2.17 -5.57
C VAL A 13 -28.57 -3.14 -5.24
N VAL A 14 -27.49 -3.09 -6.02
CA VAL A 14 -26.24 -3.75 -5.67
C VAL A 14 -25.59 -2.93 -4.56
N MET A 15 -25.87 -3.31 -3.31
CA MET A 15 -25.06 -2.87 -2.17
C MET A 15 -23.65 -3.42 -2.36
N THR A 16 -22.76 -2.59 -2.91
CA THR A 16 -21.33 -2.81 -2.81
C THR A 16 -20.94 -2.50 -1.37
N VAL A 17 -20.91 -3.54 -0.53
CA VAL A 17 -20.26 -3.46 0.77
C VAL A 17 -18.77 -3.31 0.49
N VAL A 18 -18.27 -2.08 0.58
CA VAL A 18 -16.84 -1.80 0.58
C VAL A 18 -16.30 -2.35 1.90
N MET A 19 -15.77 -3.57 1.88
CA MET A 19 -15.00 -4.08 3.01
C MET A 19 -13.69 -3.29 3.09
N VAL A 20 -13.70 -2.16 3.78
CA VAL A 20 -12.48 -1.62 4.38
C VAL A 20 -12.21 -2.48 5.60
N GLY A 21 -11.47 -3.57 5.39
CA GLY A 21 -10.89 -4.32 6.50
C GLY A 21 -9.91 -3.41 7.21
N ALA A 22 -10.34 -2.75 8.29
CA ALA A 22 -9.44 -2.18 9.28
C ALA A 22 -8.65 -3.35 9.88
N GLN A 23 -7.47 -3.65 9.35
CA GLN A 23 -6.55 -4.63 9.93
C GLN A 23 -5.95 -4.03 11.21
N THR A 24 -6.76 -3.93 12.27
CA THR A 24 -6.35 -3.51 13.62
C THR A 24 -5.41 -4.50 14.29
N TYR A 25 -5.02 -5.58 13.60
CA TYR A 25 -4.21 -6.69 14.13
C TYR A 25 -2.97 -7.06 13.28
N ALA A 26 -2.61 -6.26 12.27
CA ALA A 26 -1.39 -6.51 11.49
C ALA A 26 -0.16 -5.83 12.13
N PRO A 27 1.05 -6.42 12.04
CA PRO A 27 2.28 -5.70 12.36
C PRO A 27 2.37 -4.39 11.58
N ILE A 28 2.98 -3.36 12.16
CA ILE A 28 3.22 -2.09 11.45
C ILE A 28 4.68 -2.03 11.00
N VAL A 29 4.90 -1.84 9.71
CA VAL A 29 6.23 -1.69 9.13
C VAL A 29 6.53 -0.20 8.98
N ALA A 30 7.59 0.26 9.65
CA ALA A 30 8.15 1.60 9.46
C ALA A 30 9.24 1.57 8.41
N MET A 31 9.18 2.50 7.46
CA MET A 31 10.06 2.58 6.30
C MET A 31 10.63 3.98 6.17
N SER A 32 11.87 4.05 5.69
CA SER A 32 12.52 5.28 5.26
C SER A 32 12.70 5.20 3.74
N ILE A 33 12.08 6.14 3.02
CA ILE A 33 12.09 6.19 1.55
C ILE A 33 12.84 7.44 1.10
N THR A 34 14.01 7.26 0.50
CA THR A 34 14.71 8.35 -0.20
C THR A 34 14.19 8.47 -1.62
N LEU A 35 13.71 9.66 -1.95
CA LEU A 35 13.16 10.05 -3.24
C LEU A 35 14.26 10.33 -4.27
N PRO A 36 13.91 10.41 -5.56
CA PRO A 36 14.87 10.76 -6.62
C PRO A 36 15.54 12.13 -6.44
N ASP A 37 14.89 13.06 -5.71
CA ASP A 37 15.44 14.37 -5.39
C ASP A 37 16.37 14.37 -4.15
N GLY A 38 16.65 13.19 -3.59
CA GLY A 38 17.52 13.00 -2.44
C GLY A 38 16.85 13.23 -1.09
N GLN A 39 15.59 13.70 -1.03
CA GLN A 39 14.88 13.82 0.24
C GLN A 39 14.47 12.45 0.78
N THR A 40 14.57 12.28 2.09
CA THR A 40 14.06 11.08 2.78
C THR A 40 12.72 11.37 3.44
N LYS A 41 11.77 10.44 3.31
CA LYS A 41 10.45 10.46 3.94
C LYS A 41 10.28 9.20 4.78
N GLU A 42 9.85 9.39 6.03
CA GLU A 42 9.45 8.29 6.90
C GLU A 42 7.98 7.95 6.66
N LEU A 43 7.68 6.69 6.39
CA LEU A 43 6.35 6.17 6.14
C LEU A 43 6.08 4.98 7.06
N THR A 44 4.81 4.76 7.38
CA THR A 44 4.37 3.55 8.08
C THR A 44 3.20 2.93 7.33
N ALA A 45 3.21 1.61 7.19
CA ALA A 45 2.08 0.84 6.67
C ALA A 45 1.87 -0.40 7.54
N PRO A 46 0.62 -0.86 7.72
CA PRO A 46 0.37 -2.22 8.17
C PRO A 46 1.03 -3.24 7.23
N GLU A 47 1.32 -4.43 7.74
CA GLU A 47 1.76 -5.57 6.94
C GLU A 47 0.78 -5.82 5.79
N SER A 48 1.32 -5.87 4.57
CA SER A 48 0.58 -5.94 3.30
C SER A 48 -0.38 -4.77 3.03
N GLY A 49 -0.35 -3.72 3.86
CA GLY A 49 -1.04 -2.44 3.65
C GLY A 49 -0.24 -1.47 2.78
N LEU A 50 -0.85 -0.36 2.36
CA LEU A 50 -0.24 0.58 1.43
C LEU A 50 0.04 1.92 2.09
N ALA A 51 1.29 2.40 2.03
CA ALA A 51 1.64 3.80 2.29
C ALA A 51 1.83 4.53 0.96
N THR A 52 1.37 5.77 0.85
CA THR A 52 1.47 6.56 -0.38
C THR A 52 2.30 7.83 -0.19
N LEU A 53 2.95 8.26 -1.25
CA LEU A 53 3.67 9.54 -1.29
C LEU A 53 3.46 10.19 -2.67
N THR A 54 3.35 11.50 -2.70
CA THR A 54 3.23 12.28 -3.94
C THR A 54 4.51 13.07 -4.17
N LEU A 55 5.11 12.93 -5.36
CA LEU A 55 6.27 13.71 -5.76
C LEU A 55 5.88 15.16 -6.10
N LYS A 56 6.89 16.03 -6.24
CA LYS A 56 6.69 17.44 -6.59
C LYS A 56 5.99 17.64 -7.94
N ASP A 57 6.13 16.69 -8.86
CA ASP A 57 5.46 16.69 -10.16
C ASP A 57 4.00 16.22 -10.10
N GLY A 58 3.49 15.87 -8.91
CA GLY A 58 2.13 15.38 -8.69
C GLY A 58 1.98 13.87 -8.89
N THR A 59 3.02 13.14 -9.29
CA THR A 59 2.94 11.68 -9.45
C THR A 59 2.90 11.02 -8.07
N ALA A 60 1.85 10.23 -7.83
CA ALA A 60 1.70 9.46 -6.60
C ALA A 60 2.26 8.04 -6.74
N PHE A 61 2.98 7.60 -5.71
CA PHE A 61 3.55 6.26 -5.60
C PHE A 61 3.07 5.58 -4.32
N GLY A 62 2.90 4.26 -4.39
CA GLY A 62 2.50 3.41 -3.28
C GLY A 62 3.62 2.45 -2.89
N PHE A 63 3.74 2.16 -1.60
CA PHE A 63 4.74 1.26 -1.01
C PHE A 63 4.00 0.27 -0.13
N ARG A 64 4.03 -1.01 -0.53
CA ARG A 64 3.40 -2.10 0.21
C ARG A 64 4.47 -3.03 0.77
N PRO A 65 4.73 -3.00 2.09
CA PRO A 65 5.62 -3.97 2.71
C PRO A 65 4.90 -5.31 2.87
N THR A 66 5.64 -6.40 2.67
CA THR A 66 5.23 -7.77 2.96
C THR A 66 6.35 -8.49 3.71
N ILE A 67 6.11 -8.84 4.97
CA ILE A 67 7.01 -9.60 5.83
C ILE A 67 7.13 -11.03 5.29
N GLN A 68 8.37 -11.51 5.13
CA GLN A 68 8.70 -12.79 4.49
C GLN A 68 9.09 -13.88 5.49
N ASP A 69 9.27 -13.53 6.76
CA ASP A 69 9.68 -14.43 7.83
C ASP A 69 8.86 -14.21 9.10
N ASP A 70 8.83 -15.23 9.95
CA ASP A 70 8.27 -15.08 11.30
C ASP A 70 9.16 -14.17 12.16
N ARG A 71 8.73 -13.92 13.40
CA ARG A 71 9.52 -13.14 14.37
C ARG A 71 10.97 -13.66 14.39
N PRO A 72 11.97 -12.75 14.21
CA PRO A 72 11.90 -11.33 14.53
C PRO A 72 11.51 -10.38 13.37
N TRP A 73 10.91 -10.87 12.28
CA TRP A 73 10.52 -10.06 11.11
C TRP A 73 11.72 -9.37 10.47
N SER A 74 12.73 -10.18 10.15
CA SER A 74 14.01 -9.69 9.66
C SER A 74 14.02 -9.43 8.16
N LYS A 75 13.07 -10.00 7.40
CA LYS A 75 12.99 -9.90 5.94
C LYS A 75 11.65 -9.32 5.52
N VAL A 76 11.70 -8.24 4.75
CA VAL A 76 10.51 -7.59 4.20
C VAL A 76 10.73 -7.34 2.71
N THR A 77 9.74 -7.67 1.90
CA THR A 77 9.69 -7.26 0.48
C THR A 77 8.81 -6.03 0.39
N VAL A 78 9.30 -4.95 -0.22
CA VAL A 78 8.52 -3.72 -0.44
C VAL A 78 8.18 -3.61 -1.91
N ALA A 79 6.90 -3.77 -2.25
CA ALA A 79 6.39 -3.55 -3.59
C ALA A 79 6.13 -2.05 -3.82
N VAL A 80 6.57 -1.54 -4.96
CA VAL A 80 6.44 -0.13 -5.36
C VAL A 80 5.44 -0.02 -6.49
N PHE A 81 4.46 0.86 -6.34
CA PHE A 81 3.38 1.08 -7.29
C PHE A 81 3.41 2.51 -7.82
N LYS A 82 3.06 2.69 -9.09
CA LYS A 82 2.52 3.95 -9.58
C LYS A 82 1.02 3.97 -9.30
N MET A 83 0.56 4.98 -8.57
CA MET A 83 -0.84 5.09 -8.18
C MET A 83 -1.71 5.52 -9.37
N PRO A 84 -3.01 5.20 -9.33
CA PRO A 84 -3.88 5.43 -10.47
C PRO A 84 -4.08 6.93 -10.70
N THR A 85 -4.39 7.27 -11.95
CA THR A 85 -4.89 8.59 -12.35
C THR A 85 -6.28 8.42 -12.94
N ALA A 86 -6.90 9.49 -13.42
CA ALA A 86 -8.20 9.42 -14.09
C ALA A 86 -8.21 8.46 -15.31
N THR A 87 -7.05 8.20 -15.94
CA THR A 87 -6.95 7.42 -17.18
C THR A 87 -6.02 6.21 -17.09
N GLN A 88 -5.36 5.99 -15.95
CA GLN A 88 -4.42 4.88 -15.76
C GLN A 88 -4.73 4.17 -14.44
N ALA A 89 -4.82 2.84 -14.48
CA ALA A 89 -4.95 2.03 -13.27
C ALA A 89 -3.63 1.99 -12.47
N THR A 90 -3.69 1.48 -11.23
CA THR A 90 -2.51 1.20 -10.42
C THR A 90 -1.58 0.24 -11.15
N GLN A 91 -0.29 0.55 -11.17
CA GLN A 91 0.73 -0.28 -11.82
C GLN A 91 1.80 -0.69 -10.81
N LEU A 92 2.07 -2.00 -10.68
CA LEU A 92 3.26 -2.48 -9.99
C LEU A 92 4.49 -2.14 -10.82
N LEU A 93 5.45 -1.43 -10.23
CA LEU A 93 6.70 -1.04 -10.88
C LEU A 93 7.84 -2.01 -10.59
N GLY A 94 7.83 -2.61 -9.41
CA GLY A 94 8.85 -3.56 -8.97
C GLY A 94 8.81 -3.78 -7.47
N GLU A 95 9.69 -4.65 -7.00
CA GLU A 95 9.79 -5.06 -5.61
C GLU A 95 11.24 -4.96 -5.13
N VAL A 96 11.41 -4.73 -3.83
CA VAL A 96 12.72 -4.60 -3.19
C VAL A 96 12.73 -5.44 -1.92
N ASP A 97 13.62 -6.42 -1.86
CA ASP A 97 13.89 -7.15 -0.63
C ASP A 97 14.81 -6.34 0.27
N VAL A 98 14.38 -6.13 1.50
CA VAL A 98 15.11 -5.38 2.52
C VAL A 98 15.19 -6.18 3.81
N LYS A 99 16.32 -6.02 4.50
CA LYS A 99 16.49 -6.53 5.85
C LYS A 99 16.12 -5.43 6.84
N THR A 100 15.29 -5.77 7.84
CA THR A 100 14.90 -4.83 8.90
C THR A 100 16.13 -4.29 9.63
N GLY A 101 16.22 -2.97 9.77
CA GLY A 101 17.33 -2.25 10.40
C GLY A 101 18.60 -2.12 9.55
N ALA A 102 18.61 -2.63 8.32
CA ALA A 102 19.73 -2.48 7.40
C ALA A 102 19.69 -1.14 6.64
N THR A 103 20.78 -0.85 5.92
CA THR A 103 20.88 0.33 5.05
C THR A 103 19.87 0.27 3.90
N ALA A 104 19.44 1.44 3.42
CA ALA A 104 18.50 1.54 2.33
C ALA A 104 19.01 0.88 1.04
N VAL A 105 18.14 0.11 0.38
CA VAL A 105 18.40 -0.59 -0.88
C VAL A 105 17.76 0.17 -2.04
N PRO A 106 18.49 0.46 -3.14
CA PRO A 106 17.91 1.11 -4.31
C PRO A 106 16.94 0.16 -5.03
N SER A 107 15.76 0.66 -5.37
CA SER A 107 14.79 -0.05 -6.21
C SER A 107 15.25 -0.09 -7.66
N LYS A 108 14.82 -1.13 -8.38
CA LYS A 108 15.02 -1.25 -9.84
C LYS A 108 13.86 -0.63 -10.64
N THR A 109 13.19 0.37 -10.08
CA THR A 109 12.01 1.03 -10.67
C THR A 109 12.42 2.32 -11.39
N THR A 110 11.52 2.86 -12.20
CA THR A 110 11.62 4.23 -12.72
C THR A 110 10.45 5.05 -12.16
N PRO A 111 10.70 6.07 -11.31
CA PRO A 111 12.02 6.51 -10.84
C PRO A 111 12.59 5.57 -9.75
N ILE A 112 13.88 5.75 -9.42
CA ILE A 112 14.58 4.96 -8.38
C ILE A 112 14.24 5.54 -7.00
N PHE A 113 13.89 4.66 -6.06
CA PHE A 113 13.72 4.98 -4.64
C PHE A 113 14.76 4.18 -3.84
N LYS A 114 15.36 4.76 -2.79
CA LYS A 114 16.12 3.96 -1.81
C LYS A 114 15.21 3.64 -0.64
N ILE A 115 15.06 2.36 -0.32
CA ILE A 115 14.09 1.87 0.64
C ILE A 115 14.82 1.18 1.78
N ALA A 116 14.59 1.63 3.01
CA ALA A 116 14.94 0.90 4.22
C ALA A 116 13.68 0.57 5.01
N VAL A 117 13.63 -0.61 5.62
CA VAL A 117 12.68 -0.91 6.71
C VAL A 117 13.41 -0.66 8.02
N THR A 118 12.99 0.36 8.76
CA THR A 118 13.69 0.83 9.96
C THR A 118 13.27 0.04 11.20
N LYS A 119 11.99 -0.33 11.31
CA LYS A 119 11.49 -1.28 12.32
C LYS A 119 10.21 -1.96 11.86
N VAL A 120 9.91 -3.10 12.48
CA VAL A 120 8.59 -3.73 12.44
C VAL A 120 8.03 -3.74 13.87
N LEU A 121 6.84 -3.18 14.05
CA LEU A 121 6.14 -3.16 15.32
C LEU A 121 5.12 -4.30 15.38
N PRO A 122 4.96 -4.96 16.55
CA PRO A 122 3.88 -5.91 16.72
C PRO A 122 2.52 -5.24 16.58
N PRO A 123 1.46 -6.02 16.27
CA PRO A 123 0.09 -5.53 16.32
C PRO A 123 -0.22 -4.87 17.66
N ALA A 124 -1.09 -3.86 17.66
CA ALA A 124 -1.63 -3.32 18.89
C ALA A 124 -2.40 -4.44 19.61
N VAL A 125 -2.11 -4.66 20.90
CA VAL A 125 -2.86 -5.64 21.71
C VAL A 125 -4.28 -5.10 21.87
N ALA A 126 -5.28 -5.87 21.43
CA ALA A 126 -6.66 -5.57 21.77
C ALA A 126 -6.83 -5.76 23.28
N THR A 127 -7.13 -4.68 24.01
CA THR A 127 -7.54 -4.78 25.41
C THR A 127 -8.82 -5.62 25.45
N PRO A 128 -8.86 -6.75 26.17
CA PRO A 128 -10.10 -7.49 26.32
C PRO A 128 -11.08 -6.59 27.09
N THR A 129 -12.16 -6.17 26.44
CA THR A 129 -13.33 -5.65 27.14
C THR A 129 -13.87 -6.77 28.03
N SER A 130 -13.67 -6.61 29.33
CA SER A 130 -14.25 -7.48 30.37
C SER A 130 -15.75 -7.28 30.50
#